data_AF-A0A1F2P5B9-F1
#
_entry.id   AF-A0A1F2P5B9-F1
#
_cell.length_a   1.000
_cell.length_b   1.000
_cell.length_c   1.000
_cell.angle_alpha   90.00
_cell.angle_beta   90.00
_cell.angle_gamma   90.00
#
_symmetry.space_group_name_H-M   'P 1'
#
loop_
_entity.id
_entity.type
_entity.pdbx_description
1 polymer ?
#
loop_
_entity_poly.entity_id
_entity_poly.type
_entity_poly.pdbx_seq_one_letter_code
_entity_poly.pdbx_strand_id
1 'polypeptide(L)'
;MEEDEGWIRDVLLDAWDVVVDGVASERKQMLQPPRGGEGKWKIESRTKIKSLTEGLSEFEDAGDAVLHFVKYAEYYLPRSDLNSTLEKILEKVSRIRDRTRDDPEQMRRQIEYLIGYIAWSLDGFVNILNNCGDDEKAIRENLDRMLETELSLAGAENKKERIVEGLINWWKNPDDRRGR
;
A
#
# COMPACT_ATOMS: atom_id res chain seq x y z
N MET A 1 -21.30 14.49 -16.15
CA MET A 1 -20.44 13.39 -15.66
C MET A 1 -19.28 14.05 -14.96
N GLU A 2 -19.43 14.42 -13.68
CA GLU A 2 -18.37 15.15 -12.94
C GLU A 2 -18.52 15.05 -11.41
N GLU A 3 -19.50 14.31 -10.88
CA GLU A 3 -19.73 14.17 -9.42
C GLU A 3 -19.07 12.93 -8.80
N ASP A 4 -18.55 12.00 -9.61
CA ASP A 4 -18.23 10.63 -9.16
C ASP A 4 -16.76 10.36 -8.82
N GLU A 5 -15.86 11.36 -8.81
CA GLU A 5 -14.41 11.11 -8.63
C GLU A 5 -13.83 11.62 -7.31
N GLY A 6 -14.63 12.31 -6.47
CA GLY A 6 -14.17 12.83 -5.17
C GLY A 6 -13.66 11.75 -4.22
N TRP A 7 -14.22 10.54 -4.29
CA TRP A 7 -13.77 9.41 -3.46
C TRP A 7 -12.44 8.82 -3.94
N ILE A 8 -12.06 8.97 -5.22
CA ILE A 8 -10.80 8.43 -5.75
C ILE A 8 -9.63 9.10 -5.05
N ARG A 9 -9.73 10.42 -4.85
CA ARG A 9 -8.80 11.20 -4.04
C ARG A 9 -8.67 10.63 -2.63
N ASP A 10 -9.80 10.38 -1.96
CA ASP A 10 -9.79 9.87 -0.59
C ASP A 10 -9.13 8.48 -0.52
N VAL A 11 -9.44 7.61 -1.48
CA VAL A 11 -8.88 6.26 -1.57
C VAL A 11 -7.37 6.31 -1.85
N LEU A 12 -6.90 7.20 -2.72
CA LEU A 12 -5.47 7.41 -2.97
C LEU A 12 -4.73 7.83 -1.69
N LEU A 13 -5.30 8.77 -0.93
CA LEU A 13 -4.70 9.23 0.32
C LEU A 13 -4.72 8.14 1.40
N ASP A 14 -5.81 7.37 1.48
CA ASP A 14 -5.90 6.21 2.37
C ASP A 14 -4.90 5.12 1.99
N ALA A 15 -4.62 4.91 0.70
CA ALA A 15 -3.58 4.00 0.23
C ALA A 15 -2.19 4.44 0.67
N TRP A 16 -1.85 5.74 0.54
CA TRP A 16 -0.57 6.27 1.01
C TRP A 16 -0.41 6.17 2.54
N ASP A 17 -1.48 6.38 3.31
CA ASP A 17 -1.46 6.12 4.75
C ASP A 17 -1.17 4.63 5.05
N VAL A 18 -1.75 3.68 4.29
CA VAL A 18 -1.45 2.25 4.47
C VAL A 18 0.01 1.93 4.10
N VAL A 19 0.52 2.51 3.02
CA VAL A 19 1.92 2.30 2.61
C VAL A 19 2.89 2.83 3.67
N VAL A 20 2.65 4.05 4.16
CA VAL A 20 3.54 4.72 5.11
C VAL A 20 3.37 4.22 6.55
N ASP A 21 2.15 3.95 7.01
CA ASP A 21 1.92 3.58 8.42
C ASP A 21 1.75 2.06 8.61
N GLY A 22 1.46 1.32 7.53
CA GLY A 22 1.27 -0.12 7.54
C GLY A 22 2.52 -0.86 7.08
N VAL A 23 3.00 -0.55 5.87
CA VAL A 23 4.11 -1.29 5.24
C VAL A 23 5.47 -0.82 5.74
N ALA A 24 5.61 0.45 6.13
CA ALA A 24 6.83 0.96 6.77
C ALA A 24 7.16 0.33 8.14
N SER A 25 6.28 -0.52 8.67
CA SER A 25 6.54 -1.33 9.86
C SER A 25 6.79 -2.80 9.54
N GLU A 26 6.76 -3.20 8.27
CA GLU A 26 7.15 -4.54 7.85
C GLU A 26 8.67 -4.72 7.83
N ARG A 27 9.11 -5.95 8.14
CA ARG A 27 10.53 -6.30 8.15
C ARG A 27 11.12 -6.20 6.74
N LYS A 28 12.15 -5.37 6.59
CA LYS A 28 12.92 -5.20 5.36
C LYS A 28 13.66 -6.50 4.99
N GLN A 29 13.58 -6.91 3.72
CA GLN A 29 14.37 -8.03 3.20
C GLN A 29 15.18 -7.60 1.96
N MET A 30 16.50 -7.73 2.05
CA MET A 30 17.38 -7.69 0.89
C MET A 30 17.64 -9.12 0.43
N LEU A 31 17.18 -9.47 -0.76
CA LEU A 31 17.40 -10.81 -1.29
C LEU A 31 18.85 -10.94 -1.74
N GLN A 32 19.58 -11.91 -1.20
CA GLN A 32 20.91 -12.23 -1.70
C GLN A 32 20.80 -12.73 -3.14
N PRO A 33 21.63 -12.22 -4.06
CA PRO A 33 21.61 -12.68 -5.44
C PRO A 33 22.24 -14.08 -5.53
N PRO A 34 21.76 -14.96 -6.42
CA PRO A 34 22.27 -16.33 -6.53
C PRO A 34 23.76 -16.45 -6.90
N ARG A 35 24.39 -15.37 -7.43
CA ARG A 35 25.77 -15.36 -7.95
C ARG A 35 26.43 -13.98 -7.86
N GLY A 36 26.63 -13.43 -6.65
CA GLY A 36 27.58 -12.33 -6.41
C GLY A 36 27.25 -10.95 -7.03
N GLY A 37 26.00 -10.69 -7.39
CA GLY A 37 25.53 -9.34 -7.74
C GLY A 37 25.16 -8.50 -6.51
N GLU A 38 24.53 -7.34 -6.72
CA GLU A 38 23.84 -6.60 -5.67
C GLU A 38 22.47 -7.24 -5.38
N GLY A 39 22.11 -7.31 -4.10
CA GLY A 39 20.83 -7.87 -3.67
C GLY A 39 19.65 -7.00 -4.14
N LYS A 40 18.49 -7.62 -4.36
CA LYS A 40 17.27 -6.87 -4.71
C LYS A 40 16.42 -6.60 -3.46
N TRP A 41 15.95 -5.37 -3.33
CA TRP A 41 14.96 -5.01 -2.32
C TRP A 41 13.63 -5.70 -2.62
N LYS A 42 13.00 -6.23 -1.57
CA LYS A 42 11.66 -6.81 -1.60
C LYS A 42 10.85 -6.39 -0.38
N ILE A 43 9.55 -6.18 -0.61
CA ILE A 43 8.52 -6.08 0.42
C ILE A 43 7.71 -7.39 0.37
N GLU A 44 7.65 -8.14 1.48
CA GLU A 44 7.07 -9.48 1.48
C GLU A 44 5.56 -9.49 1.23
N SER A 45 4.84 -8.51 1.78
CA SER A 45 3.39 -8.38 1.63
C SER A 45 2.95 -7.96 0.23
N ARG A 46 3.81 -7.32 -0.56
CA ARG A 46 3.50 -6.78 -1.91
C ARG A 46 2.73 -7.78 -2.78
N THR A 47 3.25 -9.00 -2.94
CA THR A 47 2.63 -10.03 -3.78
C THR A 47 1.29 -10.49 -3.22
N LYS A 48 1.15 -10.53 -1.89
CA LYS A 48 -0.06 -10.94 -1.19
C LYS A 48 -1.15 -9.88 -1.24
N ILE A 49 -0.79 -8.60 -1.14
CA ILE A 49 -1.73 -7.47 -1.29
C ILE A 49 -2.34 -7.50 -2.69
N LYS A 50 -1.51 -7.74 -3.73
CA LYS A 50 -1.98 -7.83 -5.11
C LYS A 50 -3.00 -8.95 -5.32
N SER A 51 -2.87 -10.09 -4.63
CA SER A 51 -3.86 -11.18 -4.75
C SER A 51 -5.16 -10.92 -3.99
N LEU A 52 -5.24 -9.88 -3.13
CA LEU A 52 -6.47 -9.57 -2.40
C LEU A 52 -7.63 -9.13 -3.32
N THR A 53 -7.33 -8.59 -4.51
CA THR A 53 -8.36 -8.24 -5.50
C THR A 53 -9.03 -9.48 -6.11
N GLU A 54 -8.37 -10.64 -6.06
CA GLU A 54 -8.95 -11.90 -6.54
C GLU A 54 -10.17 -12.27 -5.69
N GLY A 55 -10.07 -12.14 -4.36
CA GLY A 55 -11.19 -12.40 -3.44
C GLY A 55 -12.39 -11.45 -3.60
N LEU A 56 -12.21 -10.28 -4.23
CA LEU A 56 -13.32 -9.38 -4.60
C LEU A 56 -13.92 -9.78 -5.95
N SER A 57 -13.10 -10.30 -6.86
CA SER A 57 -13.48 -10.64 -8.23
C SER A 57 -14.22 -11.97 -8.36
N GLU A 58 -14.06 -12.86 -7.38
CA GLU A 58 -14.64 -14.21 -7.37
C GLU A 58 -16.16 -14.24 -7.16
N PHE A 59 -16.77 -13.15 -6.68
CA PHE A 59 -18.20 -13.10 -6.36
C PHE A 59 -18.95 -12.19 -7.33
N GLU A 60 -20.10 -12.67 -7.82
CA GLU A 60 -21.02 -11.87 -8.64
C GLU A 60 -21.74 -10.79 -7.81
N ASP A 61 -22.15 -11.12 -6.57
CA ASP A 61 -22.74 -10.17 -5.65
C ASP A 61 -21.66 -9.37 -4.91
N ALA A 62 -21.75 -8.04 -4.98
CA ALA A 62 -20.76 -7.16 -4.36
C ALA A 62 -20.81 -7.15 -2.83
N GLY A 63 -21.97 -7.41 -2.21
CA GLY A 63 -22.08 -7.53 -0.76
C GLY A 63 -21.35 -8.76 -0.22
N ASP A 64 -21.54 -9.90 -0.88
CA ASP A 64 -20.82 -11.15 -0.60
C ASP A 64 -19.32 -10.99 -0.86
N ALA A 65 -18.93 -10.33 -1.96
CA ALA A 65 -17.53 -10.05 -2.28
C ALA A 65 -16.81 -9.33 -1.11
N VAL A 66 -17.42 -8.29 -0.54
CA VAL A 66 -16.82 -7.53 0.56
C VAL A 66 -16.74 -8.36 1.85
N LEU A 67 -17.78 -9.15 2.15
CA LEU A 67 -17.77 -10.02 3.33
C LEU A 67 -16.68 -11.10 3.24
N HIS A 68 -16.50 -11.67 2.05
CA HIS A 68 -15.50 -12.69 1.80
C HIS A 68 -14.08 -12.12 1.68
N PHE A 69 -13.93 -10.88 1.20
CA PHE A 69 -12.65 -10.18 1.16
C PHE A 69 -11.99 -10.08 2.55
N VAL A 70 -12.75 -9.75 3.60
CA VAL A 70 -12.20 -9.64 4.97
C VAL A 70 -11.61 -10.98 5.41
N LYS A 71 -12.33 -12.08 5.17
CA LYS A 71 -11.85 -13.44 5.49
C LYS A 71 -10.63 -13.82 4.65
N TYR A 72 -10.65 -13.47 3.36
CA TYR A 72 -9.55 -13.74 2.44
C TYR A 72 -8.28 -12.99 2.86
N ALA A 73 -8.41 -11.71 3.21
CA ALA A 73 -7.31 -10.87 3.68
C ALA A 73 -6.68 -11.41 4.98
N GLU A 74 -7.49 -11.84 5.95
CA GLU A 74 -7.00 -12.48 7.17
C GLU A 74 -6.29 -13.82 6.94
N TYR A 75 -6.65 -14.55 5.89
CA TYR A 75 -6.03 -15.82 5.55
C TYR A 75 -4.70 -15.64 4.80
N TYR A 76 -4.65 -14.70 3.86
CA TYR A 76 -3.48 -14.49 3.00
C TYR A 76 -2.38 -13.66 3.65
N LEU A 77 -2.74 -12.64 4.44
CA LEU A 77 -1.77 -11.84 5.18
C LEU A 77 -1.47 -12.55 6.52
N PRO A 78 -0.23 -13.02 6.75
CA PRO A 78 0.07 -13.94 7.85
C PRO A 78 -0.15 -13.28 9.21
N ARG A 79 -0.72 -14.06 10.14
CA ARG A 79 -1.10 -13.66 11.51
C ARG A 79 0.05 -13.60 12.53
N SER A 80 1.31 -13.48 12.11
CA SER A 80 2.38 -13.23 13.09
C SER A 80 2.15 -11.84 13.68
N ASP A 81 1.54 -11.81 14.86
CA ASP A 81 1.11 -10.67 15.68
C ASP A 81 0.75 -9.40 14.89
N LEU A 82 -0.46 -9.42 14.28
CA LEU A 82 -1.11 -8.29 13.59
C LEU A 82 -0.15 -7.43 12.74
N ASN A 83 0.08 -7.86 11.50
CA ASN A 83 0.74 -7.02 10.50
C ASN A 83 -0.02 -5.69 10.40
N SER A 84 0.62 -4.60 10.81
CA SER A 84 0.15 -3.21 10.73
C SER A 84 -0.46 -2.87 9.38
N THR A 85 0.03 -3.48 8.30
CA THR A 85 -0.55 -3.35 6.96
C THR A 85 -1.97 -3.87 6.88
N LEU A 86 -2.24 -5.10 7.38
CA LEU A 86 -3.58 -5.69 7.35
C LEU A 86 -4.54 -4.87 8.22
N GLU A 87 -4.12 -4.49 9.43
CA GLU A 87 -4.94 -3.64 10.31
C GLU A 87 -5.31 -2.32 9.63
N LYS A 88 -4.34 -1.66 8.99
CA LYS A 88 -4.57 -0.41 8.26
C LYS A 88 -5.50 -0.63 7.08
N ILE A 89 -5.33 -1.69 6.30
CA ILE A 89 -6.25 -2.03 5.20
C ILE A 89 -7.67 -2.20 5.74
N LEU A 90 -7.86 -3.01 6.78
CA LEU A 90 -9.19 -3.25 7.37
C LEU A 90 -9.80 -1.99 7.98
N GLU A 91 -8.99 -1.10 8.57
CA GLU A 91 -9.41 0.21 9.04
C GLU A 91 -9.97 1.05 7.88
N LYS A 92 -9.26 1.13 6.74
CA LYS A 92 -9.71 1.88 5.57
C LYS A 92 -10.95 1.25 4.92
N VAL A 93 -11.00 -0.08 4.83
CA VAL A 93 -12.17 -0.83 4.32
C VAL A 93 -13.41 -0.60 5.18
N SER A 94 -13.27 -0.53 6.52
CA SER A 94 -14.39 -0.18 7.39
C SER A 94 -14.91 1.24 7.10
N ARG A 95 -14.02 2.20 6.86
CA ARG A 95 -14.43 3.58 6.51
C ARG A 95 -15.14 3.64 5.16
N ILE A 96 -14.67 2.89 4.17
CA ILE A 96 -15.34 2.76 2.87
C ILE A 96 -16.75 2.21 3.09
N ARG A 97 -16.87 1.08 3.80
CA ARG A 97 -18.17 0.47 4.14
C ARG A 97 -19.14 1.45 4.78
N ASP A 98 -18.67 2.27 5.72
CA ASP A 98 -19.52 3.22 6.44
C ASP A 98 -20.02 4.35 5.51
N ARG A 99 -19.26 4.73 4.49
CA ARG A 99 -19.62 5.76 3.50
C ARG A 99 -20.49 5.23 2.36
N THR A 100 -20.32 3.96 1.99
CA THR A 100 -21.00 3.32 0.85
C THR A 100 -21.97 2.22 1.30
N ARG A 101 -22.52 2.33 2.52
CA ARG A 101 -23.29 1.27 3.15
C ARG A 101 -24.45 0.77 2.28
N ASP A 102 -25.10 1.69 1.58
CA ASP A 102 -26.27 1.43 0.75
C ASP A 102 -25.92 1.21 -0.73
N ASP A 103 -24.62 1.14 -1.06
CA ASP A 103 -24.11 0.90 -2.41
C ASP A 103 -22.94 -0.10 -2.39
N PRO A 104 -23.24 -1.42 -2.39
CA PRO A 104 -22.22 -2.47 -2.35
C PRO A 104 -21.28 -2.48 -3.56
N GLU A 105 -21.76 -2.10 -4.74
CA GLU A 105 -20.93 -2.03 -5.96
C GLU A 105 -19.87 -0.93 -5.83
N GLN A 106 -20.30 0.25 -5.37
CA GLN A 106 -19.38 1.34 -5.09
C GLN A 106 -18.43 0.99 -3.95
N MET A 107 -18.89 0.24 -2.92
CA MET A 107 -18.03 -0.28 -1.86
C MET A 107 -16.93 -1.18 -2.41
N ARG A 108 -17.31 -2.18 -3.22
CA ARG A 108 -16.37 -3.10 -3.86
C ARG A 108 -15.36 -2.35 -4.72
N ARG A 109 -15.83 -1.43 -5.57
CA ARG A 109 -14.98 -0.61 -6.43
C ARG A 109 -13.97 0.21 -5.62
N GLN A 110 -14.39 0.84 -4.53
CA GLN A 110 -13.49 1.60 -3.67
C GLN A 110 -12.42 0.73 -3.02
N ILE A 111 -12.78 -0.48 -2.58
CA ILE A 111 -11.82 -1.44 -2.01
C ILE A 111 -10.84 -1.92 -3.09
N GLU A 112 -11.30 -2.22 -4.31
CA GLU A 112 -10.44 -2.59 -5.43
C GLU A 112 -9.42 -1.48 -5.75
N TYR A 113 -9.85 -0.22 -5.78
CA TYR A 113 -8.96 0.93 -5.98
C TYR A 113 -7.96 1.09 -4.83
N LEU A 114 -8.40 0.92 -3.57
CA LEU A 114 -7.52 1.00 -2.41
C LEU A 114 -6.38 -0.02 -2.52
N ILE A 115 -6.72 -1.29 -2.76
CA ILE A 115 -5.73 -2.37 -2.89
C ILE A 115 -4.84 -2.15 -4.12
N GLY A 116 -5.41 -1.70 -5.24
CA GLY A 116 -4.68 -1.39 -6.46
C GLY A 116 -3.62 -0.30 -6.24
N TYR A 117 -3.99 0.82 -5.61
CA TYR A 117 -3.04 1.89 -5.32
C TYR A 117 -1.95 1.45 -4.36
N ILE A 118 -2.29 0.75 -3.27
CA ILE A 118 -1.27 0.22 -2.34
C ILE A 118 -0.27 -0.64 -3.11
N ALA A 119 -0.73 -1.58 -3.94
CA ALA A 119 0.15 -2.45 -4.70
C ALA A 119 1.04 -1.67 -5.68
N TRP A 120 0.49 -0.71 -6.44
CA TRP A 120 1.25 0.10 -7.39
C TRP A 120 2.28 1.01 -6.72
N SER A 121 1.94 1.64 -5.60
CA SER A 121 2.86 2.47 -4.82
C SER A 121 4.05 1.67 -4.31
N LEU A 122 3.81 0.45 -3.81
CA LEU A 122 4.88 -0.45 -3.35
C LEU A 122 5.77 -0.93 -4.52
N ASP A 123 5.17 -1.22 -5.68
CA ASP A 123 5.92 -1.55 -6.90
C ASP A 123 6.84 -0.41 -7.33
N GLY A 124 6.30 0.81 -7.38
CA GLY A 124 7.04 2.02 -7.71
C GLY A 124 8.22 2.25 -6.75
N PHE A 125 7.97 2.16 -5.45
CA PHE A 125 9.00 2.36 -4.45
C PHE A 125 10.12 1.31 -4.52
N VAL A 126 9.78 0.02 -4.62
CA VAL A 126 10.78 -1.05 -4.76
C VAL A 126 11.60 -0.89 -6.05
N ASN A 127 10.98 -0.44 -7.14
CA ASN A 127 11.70 -0.15 -8.38
C ASN A 127 12.67 1.02 -8.22
N ILE A 128 12.28 2.09 -7.53
CA ILE A 128 13.16 3.22 -7.21
C ILE A 128 14.39 2.73 -6.41
N LEU A 129 14.17 1.95 -5.35
CA LEU A 129 15.26 1.42 -4.53
C LEU A 129 16.23 0.55 -5.35
N ASN A 130 15.71 -0.32 -6.21
CA ASN A 130 16.54 -1.20 -7.03
C ASN A 130 17.27 -0.47 -8.17
N ASN A 131 16.78 0.69 -8.62
CA ASN A 131 17.42 1.49 -9.67
C ASN A 131 18.43 2.50 -9.13
N CYS A 132 18.20 3.03 -7.92
CA CYS A 132 19.06 4.03 -7.30
C CYS A 132 20.14 3.45 -6.39
N GLY A 133 20.02 2.16 -6.00
CA GLY A 133 20.96 1.53 -5.08
C GLY A 133 20.91 2.22 -3.70
N ASP A 134 22.08 2.65 -3.22
CA ASP A 134 22.23 3.31 -1.91
C ASP A 134 22.24 4.86 -1.97
N ASP A 135 22.00 5.45 -3.14
CA ASP A 135 21.95 6.92 -3.30
C ASP A 135 20.62 7.50 -2.79
N GLU A 136 20.60 7.91 -1.52
CA GLU A 136 19.43 8.55 -0.90
C GLU A 136 18.93 9.77 -1.68
N LYS A 137 19.83 10.59 -2.21
CA LYS A 137 19.43 11.81 -2.91
C LYS A 137 18.66 11.43 -4.18
N ALA A 138 19.18 10.47 -4.94
CA ALA A 138 18.48 9.94 -6.11
C ALA A 138 17.15 9.27 -5.74
N ILE A 139 17.07 8.53 -4.62
CA ILE A 139 15.82 7.93 -4.14
C ILE A 139 14.77 9.01 -3.84
N ARG A 140 15.16 10.05 -3.06
CA ARG A 140 14.27 11.18 -2.73
C ARG A 140 13.77 11.90 -3.97
N GLU A 141 14.66 12.24 -4.90
CA GLU A 141 14.28 12.91 -6.16
C GLU A 141 13.32 12.09 -7.04
N ASN A 142 13.41 10.76 -7.02
CA ASN A 142 12.47 9.90 -7.75
C ASN A 142 11.14 9.73 -6.99
N LEU A 143 11.16 9.65 -5.66
CA LEU A 143 9.96 9.63 -4.83
C LEU A 143 9.17 10.94 -4.98
N ASP A 144 9.85 12.08 -4.94
CA ASP A 144 9.22 13.39 -5.16
C ASP A 144 8.52 13.46 -6.51
N ARG A 145 9.18 13.03 -7.59
CA ARG A 145 8.58 13.00 -8.93
C ARG A 145 7.36 12.09 -9.03
N MET A 146 7.41 10.93 -8.40
CA MET A 146 6.28 9.99 -8.34
C MET A 146 5.09 10.61 -7.60
N LEU A 147 5.34 11.23 -6.44
CA LEU A 147 4.30 11.80 -5.59
C LEU A 147 3.75 13.13 -6.09
N GLU A 148 4.55 13.96 -6.77
CA GLU A 148 4.16 15.31 -7.17
C GLU A 148 2.96 15.30 -8.12
N THR A 149 2.96 14.37 -9.09
CA THR A 149 1.82 14.24 -10.02
C THR A 149 0.58 13.72 -9.30
N GLU A 150 0.71 12.66 -8.51
CA GLU A 150 -0.42 12.02 -7.82
C GLU A 150 -1.05 12.96 -6.78
N LEU A 151 -0.22 13.60 -5.94
CA LEU A 151 -0.70 14.47 -4.88
C LEU A 151 -1.19 15.82 -5.40
N SER A 152 -0.69 16.30 -6.54
CA SER A 152 -1.26 17.49 -7.18
C SER A 152 -2.68 17.24 -7.68
N LEU A 153 -2.90 16.11 -8.37
CA LEU A 153 -4.25 15.73 -8.82
C LEU A 153 -5.20 15.53 -7.64
N ALA A 154 -4.67 15.06 -6.51
CA ALA A 154 -5.40 14.90 -5.26
C ALA A 154 -5.42 16.15 -4.38
N GLY A 155 -4.92 17.32 -4.81
CA GLY A 155 -4.83 18.55 -4.00
C GLY A 155 -4.31 18.31 -2.57
N ALA A 156 -3.29 17.47 -2.43
CA ALA A 156 -2.74 16.98 -1.17
C ALA A 156 -1.21 17.08 -1.14
N GLU A 157 -0.66 18.05 -1.86
CA GLU A 157 0.78 18.30 -1.99
C GLU A 157 1.46 18.51 -0.64
N ASN A 158 0.72 19.04 0.34
CA ASN A 158 1.17 19.21 1.72
C ASN A 158 1.50 17.89 2.45
N LYS A 159 1.06 16.74 1.93
CA LYS A 159 1.40 15.41 2.49
C LYS A 159 2.69 14.83 1.91
N LYS A 160 3.27 15.42 0.86
CA LYS A 160 4.42 14.86 0.13
C LYS A 160 5.60 14.55 1.05
N GLU A 161 6.03 15.53 1.85
CA GLU A 161 7.20 15.38 2.72
C GLU A 161 7.02 14.23 3.72
N ARG A 162 5.84 14.13 4.36
CA ARG A 162 5.53 13.02 5.29
C ARG A 162 5.70 11.66 4.62
N ILE A 163 5.21 11.52 3.39
CA ILE A 163 5.27 10.25 2.65
C ILE A 163 6.72 9.92 2.28
N VAL A 164 7.46 10.89 1.74
CA VAL A 164 8.88 10.72 1.40
C VAL A 164 9.68 10.33 2.64
N GLU A 165 9.54 11.07 3.75
CA GLU A 165 10.24 10.78 5.00
C GLU A 165 9.88 9.39 5.55
N GLY A 166 8.61 9.01 5.52
CA GLY A 166 8.16 7.68 5.97
C GLY A 166 8.83 6.55 5.20
N LEU A 167 8.87 6.65 3.87
CA LEU A 167 9.51 5.66 3.00
C LEU A 167 11.03 5.63 3.17
N ILE A 168 11.68 6.79 3.27
CA ILE A 168 13.11 6.89 3.52
C ILE A 168 13.47 6.30 4.88
N ASN A 169 12.68 6.58 5.92
CA ASN A 169 12.89 6.03 7.26
C ASN A 169 12.74 4.50 7.27
N TRP A 170 11.74 3.95 6.59
CA TRP A 170 11.63 2.49 6.40
C TRP A 170 12.83 1.90 5.70
N TRP A 171 13.28 2.55 4.62
CA TRP A 171 14.46 2.09 3.90
C TRP A 171 15.73 2.17 4.76
N LYS A 172 15.89 3.22 5.56
CA LYS A 172 17.11 3.42 6.36
C LYS A 172 17.17 2.60 7.64
N ASN A 173 16.07 2.30 8.30
CA ASN A 173 16.08 1.63 9.61
C ASN A 173 16.31 0.12 9.47
N PRO A 174 17.49 -0.41 9.86
CA PRO A 174 17.73 -1.84 9.93
C PRO A 174 17.45 -2.29 11.38
N ASP A 175 16.33 -2.98 11.60
CA ASP A 175 15.97 -3.60 12.89
C ASP A 175 15.73 -2.62 14.07
N ASP A 176 14.55 -1.99 14.17
CA ASP A 176 14.02 -1.63 15.50
C ASP A 176 13.56 -2.91 16.21
N ARG A 177 14.55 -3.56 16.84
CA ARG A 177 14.57 -4.70 17.79
C ARG A 177 15.35 -5.93 17.32
N ARG A 178 16.68 -5.84 17.45
CA ARG A 178 17.39 -6.86 18.25
C ARG A 178 17.40 -6.38 19.70
N GLY A 179 16.64 -7.09 20.57
CA GLY A 179 16.71 -7.20 22.04
C GLY A 179 17.20 -6.01 22.90
N ARG A 180 16.52 -5.56 23.95
CA ARG A 180 16.25 -6.32 25.19
C ARG A 180 17.08 -7.59 25.36
#